data_AF-A0ABD7GN43-F1
#
_entry.id   AF-A0ABD7GN43-F1
#
_cell.length_a   1.000
_cell.length_b   1.000
_cell.length_c   1.000
_cell.angle_alpha   90.00
_cell.angle_beta   90.00
_cell.angle_gamma   90.00
#
_symmetry.space_group_name_H-M   'P 1'
#
loop_
_entity.id
_entity.type
_entity.pdbx_description
1 polymer ?
#
loop_
_entity_poly.entity_id
_entity_poly.type
_entity_poly.pdbx_seq_one_letter_code
_entity_poly.pdbx_strand_id
1 'polypeptide(L)' 'MSTREIPVSIDGPCGPLEALHLDLPDARGIALVCHPHPLFAGTMQNKVVATLQR' A
#
# COMPACT_ATOMS: atom_id res chain seq x y z
N MET A 1 18.17 -7.05 3.29
CA MET A 1 17.08 -6.07 3.12
C MET A 1 16.06 -6.69 2.18
N SER A 2 14.82 -6.89 2.65
CA SER A 2 13.73 -7.34 1.78
C SER A 2 13.24 -6.15 0.96
N THR A 3 13.20 -6.28 -0.36
CA THR A 3 12.59 -5.28 -1.26
C THR A 3 11.16 -5.67 -1.64
N ARG A 4 10.56 -6.58 -0.88
CA ARG A 4 9.26 -7.19 -1.16
C ARG A 4 8.24 -6.73 -0.13
N GLU A 5 7.10 -6.27 -0.63
CA GLU A 5 5.92 -5.99 0.19
C GLU A 5 5.31 -7.27 0.77
N ILE A 6 4.79 -7.17 1.98
CA ILE A 6 4.01 -8.22 2.63
C ILE A 6 2.54 -7.78 2.77
N PRO A 7 1.58 -8.69 2.55
CA PRO A 7 0.18 -8.38 2.79
C PRO A 7 -0.06 -8.19 4.28
N VAL A 8 -0.82 -7.16 4.63
CA VAL A 8 -1.26 -6.85 5.98
C VAL A 8 -2.75 -6.53 5.99
N SER A 9 -3.40 -6.78 7.12
CA SER A 9 -4.78 -6.37 7.38
C SER A 9 -4.78 -5.33 8.49
N ILE A 10 -5.53 -4.25 8.28
CA ILE A 10 -5.62 -3.11 9.19
C ILE A 10 -7.08 -2.92 9.58
N ASP A 11 -7.37 -2.77 10.87
CA ASP A 11 -8.74 -2.49 11.32
C ASP A 11 -9.20 -1.11 10.81
N GLY A 12 -10.28 -1.10 10.04
CA GLY A 12 -10.88 0.10 9.47
C GLY A 12 -12.28 0.39 10.04
N PRO A 13 -12.77 1.63 9.87
CA PRO A 13 -14.07 2.06 10.40
C PRO A 13 -15.27 1.32 9.80
N CYS A 14 -15.10 0.71 8.62
CA CYS A 14 -16.13 -0.04 7.91
C CYS A 14 -15.74 -1.53 7.71
N GLY A 15 -14.83 -2.05 8.54
CA GLY A 15 -14.26 -3.40 8.40
C GLY A 15 -12.77 -3.39 8.08
N PRO A 16 -12.15 -4.57 7.94
CA PRO A 16 -10.71 -4.69 7.71
C PRO A 16 -10.31 -4.13 6.33
N LEU A 17 -9.21 -3.39 6.29
CA LEU A 17 -8.57 -2.86 5.10
C LEU A 17 -7.40 -3.77 4.71
N GLU A 18 -7.31 -4.12 3.43
CA GLU A 18 -6.15 -4.80 2.85
C GLU A 18 -5.08 -3.78 2.48
N ALA A 19 -3.82 -4.05 2.84
CA ALA A 19 -2.68 -3.21 2.47
C ALA A 19 -1.43 -4.05 2.19
N LEU A 20 -0.47 -3.42 1.51
CA LEU A 20 0.86 -3.96 1.26
C LEU A 20 1.85 -3.10 2.04
N HIS A 21 2.65 -3.75 2.88
CA HIS A 21 3.65 -3.08 3.71
C HIS A 21 5.05 -3.46 3.24
N LEU A 22 5.86 -2.45 2.92
CA LEU A 22 7.28 -2.61 2.67
C LEU A 22 8.05 -2.23 3.93
N ASP A 23 8.67 -3.22 4.57
CA ASP A 23 9.53 -2.99 5.72
C ASP A 23 10.90 -2.46 5.26
N LEU A 24 11.24 -1.25 5.70
CA LEU A 24 12.48 -0.55 5.37
C LEU A 24 13.27 -0.28 6.66
N PRO A 25 14.47 -0.89 6.83
CA PRO A 25 15.34 -0.57 7.95
C PRO A 25 15.69 0.91 7.95
N ASP A 26 15.79 1.51 9.13
CA ASP A 26 16.19 2.91 9.33
C ASP A 26 15.26 3.94 8.63
N ALA A 27 14.01 3.55 8.35
CA ALA A 27 13.02 4.47 7.80
C ALA A 27 12.79 5.66 8.74
N ARG A 28 12.95 6.88 8.20
CA ARG A 28 12.77 8.13 8.96
C ARG A 28 11.35 8.70 8.87
N GLY A 29 10.45 8.01 8.19
CA GLY A 29 9.09 8.45 7.93
C GLY A 29 8.27 7.37 7.24
N ILE A 30 6.99 7.69 7.02
CA ILE A 30 6.01 6.78 6.43
C ILE A 30 5.43 7.44 5.19
N ALA A 31 5.36 6.68 4.09
CA ALA A 31 4.60 7.06 2.90
C ALA A 31 3.33 6.21 2.84
N LEU A 32 2.18 6.86 2.66
CA LEU A 32 0.90 6.20 2.40
C LEU A 32 0.52 6.47 0.94
N VAL A 33 0.42 5.41 0.14
CA VAL A 33 0.02 5.50 -1.27
C VAL A 33 -1.37 4.91 -1.43
N CYS A 34 -2.33 5.74 -1.83
CA CYS A 34 -3.69 5.31 -2.11
C CYS A 34 -3.88 4.95 -3.59
N HIS A 35 -4.84 4.08 -3.85
CA HIS A 35 -5.20 3.71 -5.21
C HIS A 35 -6.07 4.77 -5.90
N PRO A 36 -6.14 4.76 -7.25
CA PRO A 36 -7.10 5.56 -8.00
C PRO A 36 -8.55 5.27 -7.61
N HIS A 37 -9.48 6.09 -8.10
CA HIS A 37 -10.89 5.95 -7.73
C HIS A 37 -11.46 4.55 -8.06
N PRO A 38 -12.14 3.87 -7.13
CA PRO A 38 -12.60 2.48 -7.32
C PRO A 38 -13.63 2.32 -8.45
N LEU A 39 -14.49 3.32 -8.70
CA LEU A 39 -15.41 3.31 -9.86
C LEU A 39 -14.71 3.24 -11.22
N PHE A 40 -13.42 3.55 -11.29
CA PHE A 40 -12.59 3.41 -12.50
C PHE A 40 -11.63 2.22 -12.40
N ALA A 41 -12.01 1.18 -11.65
CA ALA A 41 -11.21 -0.01 -11.39
C ALA A 41 -9.84 0.30 -10.73
N GLY A 42 -9.80 1.33 -9.88
CA GLY A 42 -8.64 1.65 -9.05
C GLY A 42 -8.49 0.68 -7.88
N THR A 43 -7.31 0.10 -7.74
CA THR A 43 -6.89 -0.89 -6.75
C THR A 43 -5.44 -0.63 -6.34
N MET A 44 -5.00 -1.21 -5.22
CA MET A 44 -3.60 -1.14 -4.78
C MET A 44 -2.61 -1.80 -5.76
N GLN A 45 -3.10 -2.64 -6.68
CA GLN A 45 -2.29 -3.36 -7.67
C GLN A 45 -2.10 -2.59 -8.98
N ASN A 46 -2.71 -1.40 -9.12
CA ASN A 46 -2.53 -0.60 -10.33
C ASN A 46 -1.07 -0.16 -10.46
N LYS A 47 -0.54 -0.22 -11.70
CA LYS A 47 0.85 0.16 -12.01
C LYS A 47 1.25 1.53 -11.46
N VAL A 48 0.35 2.51 -11.47
CA VAL A 48 0.62 3.86 -10.93
C VAL A 48 1.01 3.82 -9.45
N VAL A 49 0.36 2.96 -8.64
CA VAL A 49 0.70 2.75 -7.22
C VAL A 49 2.10 2.14 -7.12
N ALA A 50 2.35 1.06 -7.87
CA ALA A 50 3.64 0.38 -7.90
C ALA A 50 4.80 1.25 -8.44
N THR A 51 4.48 2.29 -9.22
CA THR A 51 5.45 3.25 -9.75
C THR A 51 5.74 4.35 -8.72
N LEU A 52 4.73 4.83 -7.99
CA LEU A 52 4.88 5.89 -6.98
C LEU A 52 5.60 5.43 -5.71
N GLN A 53 5.54 4.14 -5.37
CA GLN A 53 6.17 3.60 -4.16
C GLN A 53 7.68 3.33 -4.29
N ARG A 54 8.22 3.38 -5.51
CA ARG A 54 9.65 3.14 -5.79
C ARG A 54 10.44 4.44 -5.71
#